data_AF-A0A258QCB0-F1
#
_entry.id   AF-A0A258QCB0-F1
#
_cell.length_a   1.000
_cell.length_b   1.000
_cell.length_c   1.000
_cell.angle_alpha   90.00
_cell.angle_beta   90.00
_cell.angle_gamma   90.00
#
_symmetry.space_group_name_H-M   'P 1'
#
loop_
_entity.id
_entity.type
_entity.pdbx_description
1 polymer ?
#
loop_
_entity_poly.entity_id
_entity_poly.type
_entity_poly.pdbx_seq_one_letter_code
_entity_poly.pdbx_strand_id
1 'polypeptide(L)'
;MAVAIEHPAFKMNNPNRVRSVIHAFCLNNPASFHQADGSGYAFCAESVLALDPINPQVAARLARGLDRWRHFAQPYQGHMLSALKQVAACETLSADVKEVVSKALAS
;
A
#
# COMPACT_ATOMS: atom_id res chain seq x y z
N MET A 1 3.48 -9.78 14.53
CA MET A 1 2.87 -10.92 13.80
C MET A 1 3.60 -11.09 12.47
N ALA A 2 4.75 -11.75 12.49
CA ALA A 2 5.60 -11.95 11.30
C ALA A 2 5.59 -13.43 10.89
N VAL A 3 4.50 -13.90 10.27
CA VAL A 3 4.48 -15.19 9.54
C VAL A 3 3.38 -15.10 8.47
N ALA A 4 3.70 -14.60 7.27
CA ALA A 4 2.90 -14.84 6.06
C ALA A 4 3.59 -14.51 4.72
N ILE A 5 4.90 -14.28 4.66
CA ILE A 5 5.57 -13.90 3.39
C ILE A 5 6.42 -15.04 2.79
N GLU A 6 6.70 -16.12 3.53
CA GLU A 6 7.55 -17.22 3.04
C GLU A 6 6.78 -18.50 2.66
N HIS A 7 5.54 -18.40 2.17
CA HIS A 7 4.88 -19.59 1.62
C HIS A 7 5.30 -19.79 0.14
N PRO A 8 5.86 -20.96 -0.26
CA PRO A 8 6.30 -21.23 -1.65
C PRO A 8 5.17 -21.29 -2.70
N ALA A 9 3.94 -20.97 -2.30
CA ALA A 9 2.79 -20.78 -3.19
C ALA A 9 2.46 -19.29 -3.44
N PHE A 10 3.18 -18.36 -2.81
CA PHE A 10 3.09 -16.92 -3.06
C PHE A 10 4.06 -16.54 -4.17
N LYS A 11 3.79 -17.01 -5.38
CA LYS A 11 4.41 -16.45 -6.58
C LYS A 11 3.62 -15.20 -6.94
N MET A 12 4.30 -14.05 -6.96
CA MET A 12 3.78 -12.74 -7.39
C MET A 12 3.24 -12.75 -8.85
N ASN A 13 3.33 -13.90 -9.55
CA ASN A 13 2.90 -14.09 -10.94
C ASN A 13 1.42 -14.48 -11.10
N ASN A 14 0.64 -14.60 -10.02
CA ASN A 14 -0.80 -14.83 -10.11
C ASN A 14 -1.57 -13.55 -9.71
N PRO A 15 -1.93 -12.69 -10.68
CA PRO A 15 -2.60 -11.42 -10.41
C PRO A 15 -3.94 -11.58 -9.67
N ASN A 16 -4.61 -12.73 -9.78
CA ASN A 16 -5.88 -12.98 -9.09
C ASN A 16 -5.69 -13.29 -7.59
N ARG A 17 -4.58 -13.92 -7.19
CA ARG A 17 -4.25 -14.18 -5.77
C ARG A 17 -3.72 -12.94 -5.08
N VAL A 18 -2.84 -12.20 -5.76
CA VAL A 18 -2.28 -10.92 -5.28
C VAL A 18 -3.43 -9.91 -5.09
N ARG A 19 -4.34 -9.80 -6.08
CA ARG A 19 -5.52 -8.93 -5.97
C ARG A 19 -6.43 -9.30 -4.80
N SER A 20 -6.82 -10.58 -4.65
CA SER A 20 -7.84 -10.96 -3.65
C SER A 20 -7.34 -10.82 -2.21
N VAL A 21 -6.08 -11.17 -1.93
CA VAL A 21 -5.53 -11.11 -0.57
C VAL A 21 -5.16 -9.67 -0.18
N ILE A 22 -4.50 -8.93 -1.08
CA ILE A 22 -4.05 -7.57 -0.80
C ILE A 22 -5.22 -6.59 -0.73
N HIS A 23 -6.21 -6.69 -1.62
CA HIS A 23 -7.40 -5.82 -1.52
C HIS A 23 -8.20 -6.09 -0.26
N ALA A 24 -8.43 -7.36 0.08
CA ALA A 24 -9.19 -7.70 1.28
C ALA A 24 -8.51 -7.17 2.55
N PHE A 25 -7.19 -7.26 2.63
CA PHE A 25 -6.42 -6.75 3.76
C PHE A 25 -6.39 -5.21 3.81
N CYS A 26 -6.00 -4.54 2.71
CA CYS A 26 -5.78 -3.09 2.71
C CYS A 26 -7.08 -2.26 2.68
N LEU A 27 -8.15 -2.78 2.06
CA LEU A 27 -9.37 -1.99 1.81
C LEU A 27 -10.59 -2.44 2.61
N ASN A 28 -10.65 -3.71 3.03
CA ASN A 28 -11.83 -4.28 3.70
C ASN A 28 -11.59 -4.69 5.16
N ASN A 29 -10.41 -4.40 5.73
CA ASN A 29 -10.08 -4.73 7.11
C ASN A 29 -9.34 -3.57 7.82
N PRO A 30 -10.05 -2.49 8.18
CA PRO A 30 -9.43 -1.31 8.80
C PRO A 30 -8.75 -1.62 10.13
N ALA A 31 -9.26 -2.58 10.91
CA ALA A 31 -8.67 -2.96 12.20
C ALA A 31 -7.30 -3.63 12.06
N SER A 32 -7.11 -4.48 11.04
CA SER A 32 -5.80 -5.09 10.77
C SER A 32 -4.89 -4.20 9.92
N PHE A 33 -5.46 -3.23 9.21
CA PHE A 33 -4.70 -2.28 8.41
C PHE A 33 -4.08 -1.17 9.27
N HIS A 34 -4.87 -0.57 10.18
CA HIS A 34 -4.44 0.51 11.06
C HIS A 34 -3.81 -0.01 12.35
N GLN A 35 -2.78 -0.85 12.22
CA GLN A 35 -2.01 -1.28 13.38
C GLN A 35 -1.08 -0.18 13.88
N ALA A 36 -0.97 -0.06 15.19
CA ALA A 36 -0.18 0.99 15.84
C ALA A 36 1.33 0.88 15.55
N ASP A 37 1.82 -0.30 15.16
CA ASP A 37 3.21 -0.53 14.74
C ASP A 37 3.49 -0.14 13.28
N GLY A 38 2.45 0.22 12.52
CA GLY A 38 2.53 0.62 11.13
C GLY A 38 2.76 -0.52 10.12
N SER A 39 2.77 -1.78 10.56
CA SER A 39 3.01 -2.94 9.70
C SER A 39 2.05 -3.04 8.51
N GLY A 40 0.78 -2.69 8.72
CA GLY A 40 -0.23 -2.67 7.64
C GLY A 40 0.08 -1.65 6.54
N TYR A 41 0.62 -0.47 6.90
CA TYR A 41 0.98 0.56 5.91
C TYR A 41 2.26 0.21 5.15
N ALA A 42 3.25 -0.39 5.82
CA ALA A 42 4.46 -0.88 5.17
C ALA A 42 4.13 -1.96 4.13
N PHE A 43 3.30 -2.94 4.51
CA PHE A 43 2.80 -3.96 3.60
C PHE A 43 2.02 -3.36 2.41
N CYS A 44 1.23 -2.30 2.67
CA CYS A 44 0.53 -1.58 1.61
C CYS A 44 1.49 -0.95 0.60
N ALA A 45 2.54 -0.27 1.07
CA ALA A 45 3.55 0.35 0.21
C ALA A 45 4.27 -0.69 -0.66
N GLU A 46 4.72 -1.80 -0.07
CA GLU A 46 5.35 -2.90 -0.81
C GLU A 46 4.40 -3.49 -1.86
N SER A 47 3.13 -3.66 -1.49
CA SER A 47 2.09 -4.16 -2.39
C SER A 47 1.83 -3.23 -3.57
N VAL A 48 1.79 -1.91 -3.34
CA VAL A 48 1.65 -0.90 -4.39
C VAL A 48 2.83 -1.00 -5.35
N LEU A 49 4.06 -1.03 -4.85
CA LEU A 49 5.27 -1.10 -5.68
C LEU A 49 5.35 -2.39 -6.51
N ALA A 50 4.93 -3.52 -5.93
CA ALA A 50 4.90 -4.80 -6.63
C ALA A 50 3.80 -4.86 -7.72
N LEU A 51 2.64 -4.24 -7.46
CA LEU A 51 1.52 -4.23 -8.39
C LEU A 51 1.65 -3.19 -9.49
N ASP A 52 2.33 -2.07 -9.23
CA ASP A 52 2.45 -0.96 -10.17
C ASP A 52 2.92 -1.38 -11.58
N PRO A 53 3.99 -2.18 -11.75
CA PRO A 53 4.40 -2.61 -13.09
C PRO A 53 3.45 -3.64 -13.76
N ILE A 54 2.53 -4.25 -13.00
CA ILE A 54 1.61 -5.29 -13.48
C ILE A 54 0.24 -4.70 -13.81
N ASN A 55 -0.27 -3.84 -12.93
CA ASN A 55 -1.57 -3.20 -13.03
C ASN A 55 -1.58 -1.84 -12.28
N PRO A 56 -1.15 -0.77 -12.95
CA PRO A 56 -1.09 0.59 -12.40
C PRO A 56 -2.39 1.08 -11.77
N GLN A 57 -3.54 0.78 -12.39
CA GLN A 57 -4.85 1.24 -11.92
C GLN A 57 -5.23 0.61 -10.57
N VAL A 58 -4.91 -0.67 -10.40
CA VAL A 58 -5.13 -1.41 -9.15
C VAL A 58 -4.17 -0.91 -8.07
N ALA A 59 -2.89 -0.75 -8.40
CA ALA A 59 -1.90 -0.17 -7.50
C ALA A 59 -2.31 1.23 -7.02
N ALA A 60 -2.80 2.09 -7.92
CA ALA A 60 -3.27 3.43 -7.57
C ALA A 60 -4.51 3.41 -6.66
N ARG A 61 -5.39 2.41 -6.81
CA ARG A 61 -6.52 2.22 -5.89
C ARG A 61 -6.07 1.81 -4.49
N LEU A 62 -5.02 1.00 -4.36
CA LEU A 62 -4.43 0.68 -3.06
C LEU A 62 -3.74 1.91 -2.44
N ALA A 63 -2.97 2.66 -3.22
CA ALA A 63 -2.31 3.89 -2.76
C ALA A 63 -3.31 4.93 -2.22
N ARG A 64 -4.51 5.03 -2.80
CA ARG A 64 -5.61 5.88 -2.28
C ARG A 64 -6.04 5.52 -0.85
N GLY A 65 -5.83 4.29 -0.39
CA GLY A 65 -6.07 3.93 1.02
C GLY A 65 -5.22 4.72 2.02
N LEU A 66 -4.14 5.36 1.55
CA LEU A 66 -3.23 6.18 2.36
C LEU A 66 -3.46 7.69 2.19
N ASP A 67 -4.31 8.14 1.26
CA ASP A 67 -4.38 9.55 0.86
C ASP A 67 -4.91 10.49 1.97
N ARG A 68 -5.74 9.97 2.88
CA ARG A 68 -6.31 10.74 4.01
C ARG A 68 -5.42 10.79 5.25
N TRP A 69 -4.13 10.43 5.16
CA TRP A 69 -3.22 10.32 6.30
C TRP A 69 -3.26 11.50 7.29
N ARG A 70 -3.47 12.73 6.81
CA ARG A 70 -3.58 13.93 7.67
C ARG A 70 -4.73 13.91 8.68
N HIS A 71 -5.78 13.14 8.41
CA HIS A 71 -6.95 13.03 9.30
C HIS A 71 -6.75 12.05 10.45
N PHE A 72 -5.65 11.29 10.44
CA PHE A 72 -5.35 10.32 11.48
C PHE A 72 -4.53 10.97 12.60
N ALA A 73 -4.67 10.44 13.81
CA ALA A 73 -3.81 10.79 14.93
C ALA A 73 -2.44 10.08 14.81
N GLN A 74 -1.46 10.54 15.60
CA GLN A 74 -0.25 9.75 15.84
C GLN A 74 -0.59 8.45 16.60
N PRO A 75 0.15 7.34 16.37
CA PRO A 75 1.29 7.21 15.45
C PRO A 75 0.89 6.92 13.99
N TYR A 76 -0.39 6.64 13.73
CA TYR A 76 -0.91 6.21 12.42
C TYR A 76 -0.57 7.19 11.29
N GLN A 77 -0.75 8.49 11.55
CA GLN A 77 -0.41 9.56 10.61
C GLN A 77 1.05 9.48 10.15
N GLY A 78 1.97 9.28 11.09
CA GLY A 78 3.41 9.16 10.79
C GLY A 78 3.72 7.94 9.93
N HIS A 79 3.12 6.79 10.25
CA HIS A 79 3.35 5.57 9.47
C HIS A 79 2.74 5.64 8.06
N MET A 80 1.53 6.21 7.90
CA MET A 80 0.92 6.42 6.59
C MET A 80 1.75 7.38 5.73
N LEU A 81 2.25 8.47 6.32
CA LEU A 81 3.15 9.40 5.62
C LEU A 81 4.46 8.71 5.20
N SER A 82 5.03 7.87 6.06
CA SER A 82 6.23 7.09 5.74
C SER A 82 5.99 6.16 4.55
N ALA A 83 4.85 5.45 4.54
CA ALA A 83 4.46 4.57 3.44
C ALA A 83 4.30 5.35 2.12
N LEU A 84 3.63 6.51 2.13
CA LEU A 84 3.50 7.37 0.95
C LEU A 84 4.87 7.83 0.42
N LYS A 85 5.79 8.23 1.30
CA LYS A 85 7.16 8.63 0.92
C LYS A 85 7.96 7.48 0.34
N GLN A 86 7.82 6.27 0.89
CA GLN A 86 8.46 5.07 0.37
C GLN A 86 8.00 4.79 -1.07
N VAL A 87 6.69 4.86 -1.33
CA VAL A 87 6.18 4.69 -2.70
C VAL A 87 6.71 5.79 -3.61
N ALA A 88 6.63 7.07 -3.19
CA ALA A 88 7.07 8.22 -3.97
C ALA A 88 8.55 8.18 -4.38
N ALA A 89 9.39 7.50 -3.61
CA ALA A 89 10.81 7.35 -3.88
C ALA A 89 11.13 6.38 -5.04
N CYS A 90 10.14 5.63 -5.54
CA CYS A 90 10.34 4.74 -6.68
C CYS A 90 10.39 5.54 -8.00
N GLU A 91 11.55 5.48 -8.69
CA GLU A 91 11.79 6.23 -9.92
C GLU A 91 10.97 5.74 -11.11
N THR A 92 10.59 4.47 -11.12
CA THR A 92 9.86 3.82 -12.22
C THR A 92 8.35 3.78 -12.00
N LEU A 93 7.83 4.62 -11.10
CA LEU A 93 6.40 4.72 -10.82
C LEU A 93 5.57 5.01 -12.08
N SER A 94 4.47 4.29 -12.25
CA SER A 94 3.45 4.61 -13.24
C SER A 94 2.84 5.99 -13.00
N ALA A 95 2.29 6.58 -14.07
CA ALA A 95 1.58 7.86 -13.97
C ALA A 95 0.39 7.79 -12.99
N ASP A 96 -0.38 6.69 -13.02
CA ASP A 96 -1.54 6.48 -12.15
C ASP A 96 -1.17 6.54 -10.66
N VAL A 97 -0.13 5.81 -10.24
CA VAL A 97 0.28 5.79 -8.83
C VAL A 97 0.98 7.10 -8.46
N LYS A 98 1.83 7.63 -9.34
CA LYS A 98 2.53 8.90 -9.10
C LYS A 98 1.56 10.04 -8.86
N GLU A 99 0.46 10.12 -9.61
CA GLU A 99 -0.58 11.14 -9.43
C GLU A 99 -1.19 11.06 -8.03
N VAL A 100 -1.62 9.87 -7.60
CA VAL A 100 -2.25 9.65 -6.29
C VAL A 100 -1.29 10.03 -5.16
N VAL A 101 -0.06 9.51 -5.20
CA VAL A 101 0.92 9.72 -4.13
C VAL A 101 1.37 11.18 -4.06
N SER A 102 1.59 11.83 -5.21
CA SER A 102 1.97 13.25 -5.23
C SER A 102 0.87 14.14 -4.67
N LYS A 103 -0.40 13.87 -5.02
CA LYS A 103 -1.55 14.59 -4.46
C LYS A 103 -1.68 14.38 -2.95
N ALA A 104 -1.52 13.14 -2.47
CA ALA A 104 -1.58 12.83 -1.05
C ALA A 104 -0.46 13.54 -0.25
N LEU A 105 0.75 13.63 -0.80
CA LEU A 105 1.88 14.33 -0.15
C LEU A 105 1.77 15.86 -0.21
N ALA A 106 1.08 16.40 -1.22
CA ALA A 106 0.84 17.83 -1.37
C ALA A 106 -0.38 18.35 -0.59
N SER A 107 -1.28 17.45 -0.17
CA SER A 107 -2.38 17.77 0.76
C SER A 107 -1.86 18.30 2.08
#